data_AF-A0A0G4GXC2-F1
#
_entry.id   AF-A0A0G4GXC2-F1
#
_cell.length_a   1.000
_cell.length_b   1.000
_cell.length_c   1.000
_cell.angle_alpha   90.00
_cell.angle_beta   90.00
_cell.angle_gamma   90.00
#
_symmetry.space_group_name_H-M   'P 1'
#
loop_
_entity.id
_entity.type
_entity.pdbx_description
1 polymer ?
#
loop_
_entity_poly.entity_id
_entity_poly.type
_entity_poly.pdbx_seq_one_letter_code
_entity_poly.pdbx_strand_id
1 'polypeptide(L)'
;MRAAVIGFIIGLLQLAGNVAAGRLATRLATRADANKKRPISKVVVLLKDMKVQLEKEQQEDEEIFDKLSCWCEKNYKDKTKAIEEAEARISQLTAAIEAHTATSARLEQEIKNHNEEIAANIKALAQATEIRDKEHGEFSEEEKDMLQSIQALKAAITVLSKHHAPPPETLLNIRTMVRSMSTKYKWMLGDKVAGSRIRSFLQQPADHLSQSPTFKQPYAPQSGEIFGILRDMKDNFEANMSDAQKEELQKQKAYEELKAAKEAEINAGREQMEQKTVNLADTKEKLAQAKQDIEDTRNSLGADQRYLMDLKVKCQQTDEEWNQRQKTRQEELQAVTQAIAILSNDDAHDTFTSTFNPSLMQVRVHSLRRMRDLSGRSVRDAAASLIRRAAGNSTALHPKELLAIATSMGGDPFKKVKKAIDNMVEQLTKEKQDEITHRDWCISELNTNERQTDIKTRDRGDLEIKIDELEQSISTLGKEIETLEAEIKESQLQIQRAGRRKTPTSRQATIRDQQEAQKLIAQAIQVLKAFYEKEAVAPPSGTELIQATTAQQQHQQQQEPAAGPPPPPGFKSYEN
;
A
#
# COMPACT_ATOMS: atom_id res chain seq x y z
N MET A 1 14.73 -31.11 55.13
CA MET A 1 15.63 -30.77 56.26
C MET A 1 16.56 -29.57 56.04
N ARG A 2 16.66 -28.95 54.85
CA ARG A 2 17.38 -27.67 54.67
C ARG A 2 16.52 -26.40 54.84
N ALA A 3 15.19 -26.50 54.75
CA ALA A 3 14.28 -25.36 54.94
C ALA A 3 13.93 -25.06 56.42
N ALA A 4 14.03 -26.05 57.32
CA ALA A 4 13.71 -25.85 58.75
C ALA A 4 14.87 -25.28 59.59
N VAL A 5 16.12 -25.48 59.14
CA VAL A 5 17.31 -24.92 59.81
C VAL A 5 17.50 -23.44 59.45
N ILE A 6 17.10 -23.03 58.23
CA ILE A 6 17.17 -21.63 57.79
C ILE A 6 16.14 -20.77 58.53
N GLY A 7 14.93 -21.30 58.81
CA GLY A 7 13.92 -20.58 59.61
C GLY A 7 14.32 -20.33 61.06
N PHE A 8 15.04 -21.26 61.71
CA PHE A 8 15.48 -21.11 63.10
C PHE A 8 16.67 -20.14 63.24
N ILE A 9 17.56 -20.08 62.24
CA ILE A 9 18.68 -19.12 62.20
C ILE A 9 18.19 -17.69 61.90
N ILE A 10 17.17 -17.53 61.05
CA ILE A 10 16.55 -16.22 60.79
C ILE A 10 15.82 -15.69 62.04
N GLY A 11 15.18 -16.56 62.83
CA GLY A 11 14.56 -16.18 64.10
C GLY A 11 15.57 -15.73 65.18
N LEU A 12 16.74 -16.37 65.27
CA LEU A 12 17.79 -15.97 66.21
C LEU A 12 18.54 -14.69 65.78
N LEU A 13 18.70 -14.44 64.47
CA LEU A 13 19.26 -13.17 63.98
C LEU A 13 18.31 -11.98 64.15
N GLN A 14 16.98 -12.18 64.10
CA GLN A 14 16.02 -11.10 64.33
C GLN A 14 15.86 -10.72 65.82
N LEU A 15 16.14 -11.62 66.78
CA LEU A 15 16.18 -11.27 68.20
C LEU A 15 17.52 -10.67 68.67
N ALA A 16 18.64 -10.96 68.01
CA ALA A 16 19.94 -10.35 68.32
C ALA A 16 20.11 -8.93 67.75
N GLY A 17 19.40 -8.60 66.66
CA GLY A 17 19.43 -7.26 66.04
C GLY A 17 18.84 -6.14 66.90
N ASN A 18 17.86 -6.45 67.76
CA ASN A 18 17.14 -5.42 68.54
C ASN A 18 17.78 -5.07 69.90
N VAL A 19 18.87 -5.73 70.31
CA VAL A 19 19.62 -5.35 71.53
C VAL A 19 20.97 -4.70 71.21
N ALA A 20 21.50 -4.88 69.98
CA ALA A 20 22.74 -4.21 69.54
C ALA A 20 22.50 -2.88 68.78
N ALA A 21 21.31 -2.63 68.25
CA ALA A 21 20.95 -1.33 67.65
C ALA A 21 20.82 -0.20 68.70
N GLY A 22 20.57 -0.53 69.97
CA GLY A 22 20.48 0.44 71.07
C GLY A 22 21.82 0.94 71.61
N ARG A 23 22.95 0.34 71.24
CA ARG A 23 24.30 0.77 71.69
C ARG A 23 25.25 1.19 70.56
N LEU A 24 24.92 0.95 69.30
CA LEU A 24 25.66 1.50 68.15
C LEU A 24 25.09 2.84 67.65
N ALA A 25 23.80 3.11 67.86
CA ALA A 25 23.17 4.39 67.52
C ALA A 25 23.74 5.57 68.33
N THR A 26 24.27 5.33 69.54
CA THR A 26 24.90 6.37 70.36
C THR A 26 26.34 6.72 69.93
N ARG A 27 26.99 5.89 69.08
CA ARG A 27 28.31 6.21 68.50
C ARG A 27 28.24 6.76 67.06
N LEU A 28 27.11 6.58 66.36
CA LEU A 28 26.87 7.20 65.04
C LEU A 28 26.21 8.58 65.15
N ALA A 29 25.40 8.83 66.19
CA ALA A 29 24.81 10.15 66.45
C ALA A 29 25.86 11.23 66.78
N THR A 30 27.00 10.86 67.38
CA THR A 30 28.11 11.80 67.61
C THR A 30 28.91 12.14 66.34
N ARG A 31 28.80 11.33 65.27
CA ARG A 31 29.44 11.60 63.97
C ARG A 31 28.55 12.47 63.07
N ALA A 32 27.23 12.32 63.16
CA ALA A 32 26.27 13.13 62.41
C ALA A 32 26.19 14.60 62.87
N ASP A 33 26.34 14.88 64.17
CA ASP A 33 26.39 16.27 64.67
C ASP A 33 27.76 16.95 64.49
N ALA A 34 28.83 16.19 64.17
CA ALA A 34 30.13 16.76 63.82
C ALA A 34 30.18 17.32 62.38
N ASN A 35 29.38 16.76 61.47
CA ASN A 35 29.26 17.24 60.08
C ASN A 35 28.39 18.50 59.94
N LYS A 36 27.56 18.84 60.94
CA LYS A 36 26.78 20.09 60.95
C LYS A 36 27.62 21.36 61.15
N LYS A 37 28.93 21.26 61.40
CA LYS A 37 29.78 22.41 61.79
C LYS A 37 31.05 22.61 60.95
N ARG A 38 31.14 22.01 59.75
CA ARG A 38 32.33 22.16 58.87
C ARG A 38 31.94 22.54 57.43
N PRO A 39 32.05 23.82 57.05
CA PRO A 39 31.72 24.30 55.70
C PRO A 39 32.42 23.53 54.57
N ILE A 40 33.71 23.20 54.74
CA ILE A 40 34.48 22.49 53.70
C ILE A 40 34.02 21.04 53.52
N SER A 41 33.55 20.37 54.58
CA SER A 41 33.01 19.01 54.46
C SER A 41 31.76 18.97 53.59
N LYS A 42 30.93 20.03 53.57
CA LYS A 42 29.78 20.13 52.67
C LYS A 42 30.21 20.27 51.21
N VAL A 43 31.25 21.06 50.93
CA VAL A 43 31.81 21.24 49.57
C VAL A 43 32.42 19.93 49.05
N VAL A 44 33.17 19.21 49.89
CA VAL A 44 33.73 17.90 49.52
C VAL A 44 32.63 16.87 49.26
N VAL A 45 31.52 16.90 50.01
CA VAL A 45 30.35 16.04 49.75
C VAL A 45 29.72 16.42 48.41
N LEU A 46 29.50 17.71 48.15
CA LEU A 46 28.96 18.19 46.87
C LEU A 46 29.82 17.74 45.68
N LEU A 47 31.14 17.89 45.74
CA LEU A 47 32.05 17.45 44.67
C LEU A 47 32.04 15.93 44.49
N LYS A 48 31.90 15.15 45.57
CA LYS A 48 31.73 13.69 45.49
C LYS A 48 30.41 13.31 44.85
N ASP A 49 29.33 14.02 45.18
CA ASP A 49 28.01 13.80 44.58
C ASP A 49 28.03 14.17 43.09
N MET A 50 28.68 15.28 42.70
CA MET A 50 28.92 15.64 41.30
C MET A 50 29.71 14.56 40.55
N LYS A 51 30.77 14.01 41.15
CA LYS A 51 31.53 12.91 40.56
C LYS A 51 30.65 11.68 40.30
N VAL A 52 29.85 11.27 41.29
CA VAL A 52 28.92 10.14 41.15
C VAL A 52 27.87 10.42 40.07
N GLN A 53 27.38 11.65 39.98
CA GLN A 53 26.46 12.06 38.93
C GLN A 53 27.10 11.98 37.54
N LEU A 54 28.33 12.49 37.35
CA LEU A 54 29.06 12.40 36.09
C LEU A 54 29.32 10.94 35.66
N GLU A 55 29.68 10.06 36.60
CA GLU A 55 29.85 8.62 36.34
C GLU A 55 28.52 7.95 35.91
N LYS A 56 27.39 8.38 36.50
CA LYS A 56 26.06 7.89 36.13
C LYS A 56 25.64 8.39 34.76
N GLU A 57 25.80 9.68 34.49
CA GLU A 57 25.51 10.29 33.18
C GLU A 57 26.37 9.68 32.06
N GLN A 58 27.61 9.26 32.37
CA GLN A 58 28.45 8.53 31.44
C GLN A 58 27.82 7.20 31.02
N GLN A 59 27.36 6.40 31.99
CA GLN A 59 26.72 5.10 31.73
C GLN A 59 25.41 5.28 30.94
N GLU A 60 24.60 6.28 31.29
CA GLU A 60 23.36 6.58 30.57
C GLU A 60 23.63 7.02 29.11
N ASP A 61 24.65 7.85 28.86
CA ASP A 61 25.04 8.29 27.50
C ASP A 61 25.65 7.14 26.68
N GLU A 62 26.42 6.23 27.30
CA GLU A 62 26.92 5.01 26.67
C GLU A 62 25.78 4.08 26.22
N GLU A 63 24.81 3.82 27.10
CA GLU A 63 23.63 3.01 26.73
C GLU A 63 22.79 3.64 25.62
N ILE A 64 22.68 4.97 25.58
CA ILE A 64 21.95 5.68 24.52
C ILE A 64 22.73 5.59 23.20
N PHE A 65 24.06 5.77 23.24
CA PHE A 65 24.91 5.68 22.07
C PHE A 65 24.90 4.27 21.46
N ASP A 66 24.96 3.22 22.28
CA ASP A 66 24.87 1.83 21.81
C ASP A 66 23.55 1.56 21.06
N LYS A 67 22.43 2.07 21.59
CA LYS A 67 21.11 1.96 20.95
C LYS A 67 21.08 2.71 19.62
N LEU A 68 21.70 3.89 19.56
CA LEU A 68 21.72 4.72 18.36
C LEU A 68 22.65 4.13 17.29
N SER A 69 23.81 3.61 17.67
CA SER A 69 24.73 2.87 16.79
C SER A 69 24.05 1.65 16.18
N CYS A 70 23.35 0.85 17.00
CA CYS A 70 22.56 -0.28 16.51
C CYS A 70 21.44 0.15 15.56
N TRP A 71 20.74 1.25 15.86
CA TRP A 71 19.72 1.82 14.97
C TRP A 71 20.33 2.28 13.65
N CYS A 72 21.48 2.96 13.68
CA CYS A 72 22.23 3.38 12.50
C CYS A 72 22.59 2.16 11.63
N GLU A 73 23.30 1.17 12.18
CA GLU A 73 23.71 -0.03 11.44
C GLU A 73 22.54 -0.78 10.80
N LYS A 74 21.45 -0.94 11.56
CA LYS A 74 20.28 -1.64 11.06
C LYS A 74 19.63 -0.88 9.92
N ASN A 75 19.39 0.43 10.09
CA ASN A 75 18.78 1.25 9.05
C ASN A 75 19.67 1.33 7.80
N TYR A 76 21.00 1.36 7.95
CA TYR A 76 21.92 1.28 6.82
C TYR A 76 21.71 0.00 6.02
N LYS A 77 21.73 -1.15 6.69
CA LYS A 77 21.57 -2.46 6.04
C LYS A 77 20.20 -2.56 5.37
N ASP A 78 19.14 -2.22 6.09
CA ASP A 78 17.76 -2.32 5.60
C ASP A 78 17.53 -1.40 4.39
N LYS A 79 18.02 -0.14 4.45
CA LYS A 79 17.84 0.84 3.36
C LYS A 79 18.74 0.56 2.16
N THR A 80 19.98 0.11 2.36
CA THR A 80 20.84 -0.32 1.25
C THR A 80 20.21 -1.48 0.50
N LYS A 81 19.68 -2.47 1.24
CA LYS A 81 18.98 -3.60 0.65
C LYS A 81 17.71 -3.18 -0.09
N ALA A 82 16.90 -2.29 0.49
CA ALA A 82 15.70 -1.76 -0.16
C ALA A 82 16.02 -1.04 -1.49
N ILE A 83 17.11 -0.26 -1.52
CA ILE A 83 17.62 0.39 -2.74
C ILE A 83 17.99 -0.65 -3.80
N GLU A 84 18.78 -1.67 -3.45
CA GLU A 84 19.18 -2.74 -4.38
C GLU A 84 17.97 -3.51 -4.93
N GLU A 85 17.01 -3.85 -4.06
CA GLU A 85 15.76 -4.52 -4.45
C GLU A 85 14.90 -3.64 -5.37
N ALA A 86 14.81 -2.33 -5.09
CA ALA A 86 14.08 -1.38 -5.92
C ALA A 86 14.74 -1.20 -7.30
N GLU A 87 16.08 -1.11 -7.38
CA GLU A 87 16.81 -1.06 -8.65
C GLU A 87 16.61 -2.33 -9.49
N ALA A 88 16.67 -3.51 -8.85
CA ALA A 88 16.37 -4.78 -9.51
C ALA A 88 14.93 -4.83 -10.01
N ARG A 89 13.97 -4.35 -9.20
CA ARG A 89 12.55 -4.29 -9.57
C ARG A 89 12.30 -3.33 -10.74
N ILE A 90 12.96 -2.18 -10.79
CA ILE A 90 12.90 -1.24 -11.93
C ILE A 90 13.38 -1.92 -13.22
N SER A 91 14.49 -2.68 -13.16
CA SER A 91 15.00 -3.43 -14.31
C SER A 91 13.98 -4.47 -14.81
N GLN A 92 13.40 -5.25 -13.89
CA GLN A 92 12.36 -6.23 -14.21
C GLN A 92 11.10 -5.59 -14.80
N LEU A 93 10.62 -4.50 -14.22
CA LEU A 93 9.43 -3.77 -14.71
C LEU A 93 9.69 -3.17 -16.09
N THR A 94 10.89 -2.66 -16.36
CA THR A 94 11.26 -2.14 -17.68
C THR A 94 11.18 -3.24 -18.74
N ALA A 95 11.76 -4.42 -18.47
CA ALA A 95 11.67 -5.57 -19.37
C ALA A 95 10.22 -6.05 -19.57
N ALA A 96 9.41 -6.05 -18.51
CA ALA A 96 7.99 -6.40 -18.59
C ALA A 96 7.19 -5.41 -19.45
N ILE A 97 7.44 -4.10 -19.31
CA ILE A 97 6.82 -3.05 -20.13
C ILE A 97 7.14 -3.27 -21.61
N GLU A 98 8.41 -3.55 -21.95
CA GLU A 98 8.82 -3.83 -23.33
C GLU A 98 8.12 -5.08 -23.87
N ALA A 99 8.10 -6.17 -23.10
CA ALA A 99 7.46 -7.43 -23.48
C ALA A 99 5.94 -7.28 -23.69
N HIS A 100 5.24 -6.59 -22.78
CA HIS A 100 3.80 -6.33 -22.92
C HIS A 100 3.48 -5.38 -24.08
N THR A 101 4.35 -4.39 -24.34
CA THR A 101 4.21 -3.50 -25.50
C THR A 101 4.37 -4.28 -26.81
N ALA A 102 5.37 -5.15 -26.93
CA ALA A 102 5.55 -5.99 -28.11
C ALA A 102 4.38 -6.99 -28.28
N THR A 103 3.92 -7.60 -27.18
CA THR A 103 2.83 -8.57 -27.20
C THR A 103 1.50 -7.92 -27.60
N SER A 104 1.20 -6.74 -27.08
CA SER A 104 -0.02 -5.99 -27.45
C SER A 104 -0.01 -5.61 -28.93
N ALA A 105 1.10 -5.11 -29.46
CA ALA A 105 1.24 -4.81 -30.89
C ALA A 105 1.06 -6.05 -31.79
N ARG A 106 1.63 -7.20 -31.39
CA ARG A 106 1.43 -8.48 -32.10
C ARG A 106 -0.05 -8.89 -32.10
N LEU A 107 -0.70 -8.85 -30.94
CA LEU A 107 -2.12 -9.23 -30.81
C LEU A 107 -3.04 -8.31 -31.61
N GLU A 108 -2.78 -7.00 -31.64
CA GLU A 108 -3.53 -6.05 -32.49
C GLU A 108 -3.44 -6.40 -33.97
N GLN A 109 -2.24 -6.76 -34.45
CA GLN A 109 -2.05 -7.17 -35.84
C GLN A 109 -2.73 -8.51 -36.15
N GLU A 110 -2.66 -9.48 -35.25
CA GLU A 110 -3.35 -10.78 -35.41
C GLU A 110 -4.87 -10.63 -35.43
N ILE A 111 -5.43 -9.78 -34.56
CA ILE A 111 -6.88 -9.45 -34.56
C ILE A 111 -7.28 -8.83 -35.89
N LYS A 112 -6.47 -7.89 -36.41
CA LYS A 112 -6.73 -7.27 -37.71
C LYS A 112 -6.72 -8.31 -38.84
N ASN A 113 -5.71 -9.18 -38.89
CA ASN A 113 -5.61 -10.22 -39.90
C ASN A 113 -6.81 -11.18 -39.86
N HIS A 114 -7.22 -11.65 -38.67
CA HIS A 114 -8.40 -12.52 -38.55
C HIS A 114 -9.69 -11.81 -38.96
N ASN A 115 -9.83 -10.52 -38.65
CA ASN A 115 -10.99 -9.76 -39.10
C ASN A 115 -11.07 -9.67 -40.64
N GLU A 116 -9.92 -9.50 -41.30
CA GLU A 116 -9.81 -9.53 -42.77
C GLU A 116 -10.14 -10.92 -43.34
N GLU A 117 -9.64 -12.00 -42.74
CA GLU A 117 -9.94 -13.39 -43.12
C GLU A 117 -11.42 -13.72 -42.96
N ILE A 118 -12.05 -13.35 -41.84
CA ILE A 118 -13.48 -13.52 -41.59
C ILE A 118 -14.29 -12.79 -42.66
N ALA A 119 -13.94 -11.53 -42.97
CA ALA A 119 -14.63 -10.75 -43.99
C ALA A 119 -14.50 -11.39 -45.38
N ALA A 120 -13.31 -11.89 -45.73
CA ALA A 120 -13.08 -12.61 -46.98
C ALA A 120 -13.92 -13.90 -47.06
N ASN A 121 -14.00 -14.67 -45.97
CA ASN A 121 -14.79 -15.89 -45.91
C ASN A 121 -16.30 -15.63 -46.00
N ILE A 122 -16.81 -14.57 -45.34
CA ILE A 122 -18.21 -14.14 -45.48
C ILE A 122 -18.52 -13.78 -46.93
N LYS A 123 -17.62 -13.04 -47.59
CA LYS A 123 -17.79 -12.67 -49.00
C LYS A 123 -17.77 -13.88 -49.93
N ALA A 124 -16.84 -14.81 -49.72
CA ALA A 124 -16.74 -16.04 -50.50
C ALA A 124 -17.99 -16.91 -50.34
N LEU A 125 -18.52 -17.02 -49.12
CA LEU A 125 -19.76 -17.74 -48.85
C LEU A 125 -20.94 -17.09 -49.58
N ALA A 126 -21.09 -15.76 -49.48
CA ALA A 126 -22.16 -15.04 -50.17
C ALA A 126 -22.10 -15.21 -51.70
N GLN A 127 -20.90 -15.16 -52.29
CA GLN A 127 -20.71 -15.41 -53.73
C GLN A 127 -21.08 -16.86 -54.11
N ALA A 128 -20.68 -17.85 -53.31
CA ALA A 128 -21.06 -19.23 -53.54
C ALA A 128 -22.58 -19.43 -53.44
N THR A 129 -23.24 -18.78 -52.47
CA THR A 129 -24.70 -18.78 -52.35
C THR A 129 -25.38 -18.18 -53.57
N GLU A 130 -24.90 -17.02 -54.05
CA GLU A 130 -25.46 -16.37 -55.24
C GLU A 130 -25.33 -17.23 -56.50
N ILE A 131 -24.18 -17.89 -56.69
CA ILE A 131 -23.97 -18.82 -57.81
C ILE A 131 -24.93 -19.99 -57.70
N ARG A 132 -25.05 -20.58 -56.49
CA ARG A 132 -25.91 -21.73 -56.26
C ARG A 132 -27.39 -21.41 -56.51
N ASP A 133 -27.85 -20.25 -56.05
CA ASP A 133 -29.23 -19.80 -56.26
C ASP A 133 -29.54 -19.63 -57.75
N LYS A 134 -28.57 -19.12 -58.54
CA LYS A 134 -28.70 -19.01 -60.01
C LYS A 134 -28.74 -20.39 -60.68
N GLU A 135 -27.81 -21.27 -60.35
CA GLU A 135 -27.76 -22.64 -60.90
C GLU A 135 -29.04 -23.42 -60.56
N HIS A 136 -29.54 -23.30 -59.33
CA HIS A 136 -30.80 -23.94 -58.92
C HIS A 136 -32.00 -23.39 -59.69
N GLY A 137 -32.04 -22.07 -59.90
CA GLY A 137 -33.08 -21.42 -60.69
C GLY A 137 -33.09 -21.88 -62.15
N GLU A 138 -31.91 -21.96 -62.78
CA GLU A 138 -31.75 -22.47 -64.15
C GLU A 138 -32.17 -23.95 -64.25
N PHE A 139 -31.74 -24.78 -63.30
CA PHE A 139 -32.14 -26.18 -63.22
C PHE A 139 -33.65 -26.34 -63.05
N SER A 140 -34.29 -25.55 -62.18
CA SER A 140 -35.72 -25.65 -61.89
C SER A 140 -36.59 -25.33 -63.12
N GLU A 141 -36.19 -24.35 -63.93
CA GLU A 141 -36.88 -24.04 -65.19
C GLU A 141 -36.62 -25.11 -66.25
N GLU A 142 -35.39 -25.64 -66.36
CA GLU A 142 -35.09 -26.75 -67.27
C GLU A 142 -35.86 -28.03 -66.90
N GLU A 143 -35.92 -28.39 -65.62
CA GLU A 143 -36.71 -29.50 -65.07
C GLU A 143 -38.18 -29.39 -65.46
N LYS A 144 -38.77 -28.21 -65.26
CA LYS A 144 -40.17 -27.93 -65.60
C LYS A 144 -40.42 -28.07 -67.10
N ASP A 145 -39.54 -27.51 -67.94
CA ASP A 145 -39.65 -27.58 -69.38
C ASP A 145 -39.48 -29.03 -69.91
N MET A 146 -38.61 -29.83 -69.29
CA MET A 146 -38.43 -31.25 -69.59
C MET A 146 -39.64 -32.08 -69.15
N LEU A 147 -40.23 -31.82 -67.99
CA LEU A 147 -41.45 -32.49 -67.52
C LEU A 147 -42.64 -32.23 -68.45
N GLN A 148 -42.84 -30.99 -68.87
CA GLN A 148 -43.87 -30.64 -69.86
C GLN A 148 -43.63 -31.37 -71.19
N SER A 149 -42.38 -31.43 -71.63
CA SER A 149 -41.95 -32.15 -72.83
C SER A 149 -42.25 -33.66 -72.75
N ILE A 150 -41.95 -34.30 -71.62
CA ILE A 150 -42.25 -35.72 -71.37
C ILE A 150 -43.78 -35.96 -71.37
N GLN A 151 -44.56 -35.08 -70.73
CA GLN A 151 -46.02 -35.20 -70.72
C GLN A 151 -46.62 -35.08 -72.13
N ALA A 152 -46.12 -34.14 -72.93
CA ALA A 152 -46.57 -33.95 -74.30
C ALA A 152 -46.22 -35.17 -75.18
N LEU A 153 -45.02 -35.74 -75.02
CA LEU A 153 -44.64 -37.00 -75.67
C LEU A 153 -45.52 -38.18 -75.22
N LYS A 154 -45.82 -38.32 -73.93
CA LYS A 154 -46.74 -39.35 -73.39
C LYS A 154 -48.14 -39.24 -74.00
N ALA A 155 -48.67 -38.03 -74.11
CA ALA A 155 -49.96 -37.77 -74.76
C ALA A 155 -49.92 -38.15 -76.24
N ALA A 156 -48.88 -37.74 -76.98
CA ALA A 156 -48.72 -38.09 -78.39
C ALA A 156 -48.61 -39.62 -78.62
N ILE A 157 -47.81 -40.31 -77.80
CA ILE A 157 -47.68 -41.78 -77.80
C ILE A 157 -49.03 -42.45 -77.54
N THR A 158 -49.83 -41.93 -76.59
CA THR A 158 -51.16 -42.47 -76.24
C THR A 158 -52.19 -42.29 -77.36
N VAL A 159 -52.14 -41.16 -78.07
CA VAL A 159 -53.03 -40.89 -79.22
C VAL A 159 -52.66 -41.80 -80.40
N LEU A 160 -51.37 -41.97 -80.68
CA LEU A 160 -50.89 -42.82 -81.77
C LEU A 160 -51.08 -44.31 -81.51
N SER A 161 -51.09 -44.76 -80.25
CA SER A 161 -51.37 -46.16 -79.91
C SER A 161 -52.85 -46.54 -80.07
N LYS A 162 -53.76 -45.57 -79.92
CA LYS A 162 -55.21 -45.78 -80.06
C LYS A 162 -55.73 -45.59 -81.48
N HIS A 163 -55.07 -44.78 -82.31
CA HIS A 163 -55.49 -44.48 -83.68
C HIS A 163 -54.40 -44.85 -84.70
N HIS A 164 -54.63 -45.90 -85.49
CA HIS A 164 -53.70 -46.33 -86.54
C HIS A 164 -53.65 -45.35 -87.73
N ALA A 165 -54.62 -44.43 -87.83
CA ALA A 165 -54.68 -43.30 -88.75
C ALA A 165 -55.28 -42.08 -88.02
N PRO A 166 -54.48 -41.31 -87.25
CA PRO A 166 -54.96 -40.11 -86.57
C PRO A 166 -55.37 -39.01 -87.56
N PRO A 167 -56.29 -38.10 -87.18
CA PRO A 167 -56.67 -36.97 -88.03
C PRO A 167 -55.46 -36.12 -88.47
N PRO A 168 -55.48 -35.52 -89.69
CA PRO A 168 -54.39 -34.69 -90.20
C PRO A 168 -53.97 -33.54 -89.27
N GLU A 169 -54.93 -32.94 -88.55
CA GLU A 169 -54.69 -31.87 -87.58
C GLU A 169 -53.85 -32.35 -86.39
N THR A 170 -54.13 -33.56 -85.89
CA THR A 170 -53.39 -34.19 -84.79
C THR A 170 -51.95 -34.47 -85.18
N LEU A 171 -51.70 -34.91 -86.42
CA LEU A 171 -50.35 -35.13 -86.94
C LEU A 171 -49.56 -33.84 -87.11
N LEU A 172 -50.23 -32.75 -87.50
CA LEU A 172 -49.60 -31.44 -87.61
C LEU A 172 -49.16 -30.91 -86.24
N ASN A 173 -49.99 -31.10 -85.21
CA ASN A 173 -49.67 -30.72 -83.83
C ASN A 173 -48.52 -31.56 -83.24
N ILE A 174 -48.48 -32.87 -83.51
CA ILE A 174 -47.35 -33.73 -83.11
C ILE A 174 -46.07 -33.28 -83.85
N ARG A 175 -46.15 -32.93 -85.14
CA ARG A 175 -45.01 -32.44 -85.90
C ARG A 175 -44.46 -31.12 -85.38
N THR A 176 -45.31 -30.14 -85.06
CA THR A 176 -44.86 -28.84 -84.51
C THR A 176 -44.23 -29.01 -83.13
N MET A 177 -44.81 -29.87 -82.29
CA MET A 177 -44.26 -30.26 -80.99
C MET A 177 -42.88 -30.92 -81.13
N VAL A 178 -42.76 -31.98 -81.94
CA VAL A 178 -41.49 -32.69 -82.18
C VAL A 178 -40.45 -31.75 -82.77
N ARG A 179 -40.83 -30.85 -83.68
CA ARG A 179 -39.91 -29.85 -84.24
C ARG A 179 -39.39 -28.91 -83.16
N SER A 180 -40.29 -28.34 -82.36
CA SER A 180 -39.95 -27.42 -81.27
C SER A 180 -39.01 -28.09 -80.25
N MET A 181 -39.34 -29.30 -79.82
CA MET A 181 -38.53 -30.09 -78.91
C MET A 181 -37.17 -30.45 -79.52
N SER A 182 -37.13 -30.84 -80.80
CA SER A 182 -35.89 -31.18 -81.50
C SER A 182 -34.97 -29.96 -81.70
N THR A 183 -35.53 -28.76 -81.87
CA THR A 183 -34.74 -27.52 -81.96
C THR A 183 -34.24 -27.05 -80.61
N LYS A 184 -35.07 -27.14 -79.56
CA LYS A 184 -34.73 -26.67 -78.21
C LYS A 184 -33.70 -27.59 -77.53
N TYR A 185 -33.88 -28.90 -77.64
CA TYR A 185 -33.04 -29.91 -76.98
C TYR A 185 -32.10 -30.62 -77.97
N LYS A 186 -31.68 -29.90 -79.02
CA LYS A 186 -30.82 -30.43 -80.09
C LYS A 186 -29.53 -31.06 -79.57
N TRP A 187 -28.93 -30.46 -78.54
CA TRP A 187 -27.70 -30.91 -77.92
C TRP A 187 -27.89 -32.21 -77.09
N MET A 188 -29.09 -32.41 -76.55
CA MET A 188 -29.45 -33.50 -75.63
C MET A 188 -29.96 -34.75 -76.38
N LEU A 189 -30.63 -34.58 -77.51
CA LEU A 189 -31.17 -35.69 -78.32
C LEU A 189 -30.08 -36.45 -79.11
N GLY A 190 -28.89 -35.86 -79.27
CA GLY A 190 -27.76 -36.41 -80.01
C GLY A 190 -28.06 -36.73 -81.49
N ASP A 191 -27.02 -37.09 -82.25
CA ASP A 191 -27.18 -37.51 -83.65
C ASP A 191 -27.93 -38.85 -83.80
N LYS A 192 -28.08 -39.61 -82.71
CA LYS A 192 -28.73 -40.93 -82.72
C LYS A 192 -30.25 -40.85 -82.86
N VAL A 193 -30.89 -39.83 -82.27
CA VAL A 193 -32.34 -39.58 -82.41
C VAL A 193 -32.61 -38.66 -83.60
N ALA A 194 -31.72 -37.70 -83.86
CA ALA A 194 -31.74 -36.81 -85.03
C ALA A 194 -31.27 -37.46 -86.35
N GLY A 195 -31.20 -38.79 -86.41
CA GLY A 195 -30.97 -39.54 -87.65
C GLY A 195 -32.03 -39.21 -88.71
N SER A 196 -31.74 -39.53 -89.98
CA SER A 196 -32.55 -39.15 -91.17
C SER A 196 -34.08 -39.34 -91.06
N ARG A 197 -34.52 -40.17 -90.11
CA ARG A 197 -35.90 -40.55 -89.79
C ARG A 197 -36.73 -39.45 -89.09
N ILE A 198 -36.17 -38.70 -88.14
CA ILE A 198 -36.87 -37.51 -87.59
C ILE A 198 -36.94 -36.42 -88.65
N ARG A 199 -35.86 -36.24 -89.43
CA ARG A 199 -35.82 -35.30 -90.55
C ARG A 199 -36.87 -35.65 -91.61
N SER A 200 -37.04 -36.92 -91.96
CA SER A 200 -38.06 -37.34 -92.92
C SER A 200 -39.49 -37.16 -92.41
N PHE A 201 -39.78 -37.45 -91.13
CA PHE A 201 -41.08 -37.15 -90.50
C PHE A 201 -41.36 -35.64 -90.42
N LEU A 202 -40.33 -34.85 -90.06
CA LEU A 202 -40.42 -33.39 -90.00
C LEU A 202 -40.52 -32.72 -91.37
N GLN A 203 -40.16 -33.39 -92.47
CA GLN A 203 -40.26 -32.88 -93.84
C GLN A 203 -41.60 -33.25 -94.50
N GLN A 204 -42.06 -34.50 -94.39
CA GLN A 204 -43.26 -35.00 -95.08
C GLN A 204 -44.14 -35.91 -94.17
N PRO A 205 -44.92 -35.37 -93.22
CA PRO A 205 -45.70 -36.18 -92.26
C PRO A 205 -46.85 -36.98 -92.87
N ALA A 206 -47.38 -36.56 -94.03
CA ALA A 206 -48.50 -37.22 -94.69
C ALA A 206 -48.07 -38.42 -95.54
N ASP A 207 -46.86 -38.39 -96.13
CA ASP A 207 -46.35 -39.46 -97.00
C ASP A 207 -46.00 -40.73 -96.21
N HIS A 208 -45.67 -40.62 -94.91
CA HIS A 208 -45.40 -41.75 -94.00
C HIS A 208 -46.67 -42.48 -93.51
N LEU A 209 -47.87 -42.01 -93.88
CA LEU A 209 -49.14 -42.65 -93.50
C LEU A 209 -50.05 -42.95 -94.70
N SER A 210 -49.72 -42.45 -95.89
CA SER A 210 -50.60 -42.47 -97.06
C SER A 210 -50.06 -43.18 -98.30
N GLN A 211 -48.89 -43.84 -98.24
CA GLN A 211 -48.50 -44.75 -99.33
C GLN A 211 -49.48 -45.94 -99.40
N SER A 212 -50.42 -45.85 -100.34
CA SER A 212 -51.26 -46.98 -100.77
C SER A 212 -50.39 -48.09 -101.34
N PRO A 213 -50.70 -49.37 -101.09
CA PRO A 213 -49.84 -50.47 -101.50
C PRO A 213 -49.81 -50.63 -103.02
N THR A 214 -48.63 -50.51 -103.63
CA THR A 214 -48.39 -51.10 -104.96
C THR A 214 -48.20 -52.61 -104.81
N PHE A 215 -49.28 -53.38 -104.99
CA PHE A 215 -49.51 -54.82 -105.29
C PHE A 215 -48.48 -55.94 -104.92
N LYS A 216 -47.30 -55.70 -104.33
CA LYS A 216 -46.28 -56.76 -104.09
C LYS A 216 -45.51 -56.65 -102.77
N GLN A 217 -46.01 -55.95 -101.75
CA GLN A 217 -45.39 -55.93 -100.42
C GLN A 217 -46.46 -56.09 -99.32
N PRO A 218 -46.25 -56.94 -98.30
CA PRO A 218 -47.15 -57.02 -97.16
C PRO A 218 -47.18 -55.67 -96.41
N TYR A 219 -48.39 -55.20 -96.09
CA TYR A 219 -48.65 -53.98 -95.35
C TYR A 219 -47.95 -54.01 -93.98
N ALA A 220 -46.87 -53.23 -93.83
CA ALA A 220 -46.26 -52.92 -92.54
C ALA A 220 -46.79 -51.54 -92.08
N PRO A 221 -47.52 -51.44 -90.95
CA PRO A 221 -48.08 -50.17 -90.50
C PRO A 221 -46.95 -49.19 -90.13
N GLN A 222 -46.75 -48.15 -90.94
CA GLN A 222 -45.72 -47.11 -90.74
C GLN A 222 -45.96 -46.21 -89.52
N SER A 223 -47.15 -46.28 -88.91
CA SER A 223 -47.45 -45.68 -87.60
C SER A 223 -46.59 -46.26 -86.45
N GLY A 224 -46.08 -47.50 -86.60
CA GLY A 224 -45.19 -48.14 -85.61
C GLY A 224 -43.80 -47.50 -85.54
N GLU A 225 -43.28 -46.94 -86.65
CA GLU A 225 -41.97 -46.31 -86.67
C GLU A 225 -41.96 -44.93 -85.98
N ILE A 226 -43.00 -44.11 -86.21
CA ILE A 226 -43.18 -42.82 -85.54
C ILE A 226 -43.41 -43.03 -84.04
N PHE A 227 -44.16 -44.06 -83.68
CA PHE A 227 -44.35 -44.47 -82.30
C PHE A 227 -43.01 -44.84 -81.62
N GLY A 228 -42.16 -45.62 -82.30
CA GLY A 228 -40.81 -45.95 -81.81
C GLY A 228 -39.95 -44.71 -81.57
N ILE A 229 -39.95 -43.76 -82.51
CA ILE A 229 -39.21 -42.49 -82.38
C ILE A 229 -39.70 -41.67 -81.18
N LEU A 230 -41.01 -41.51 -81.02
CA LEU A 230 -41.56 -40.76 -79.89
C LEU A 230 -41.29 -41.44 -78.56
N ARG A 231 -41.31 -42.79 -78.53
CA ARG A 231 -40.93 -43.57 -77.36
C ARG A 231 -39.45 -43.37 -77.02
N ASP A 232 -38.56 -43.48 -78.00
CA ASP A 232 -37.13 -43.27 -77.80
C ASP A 232 -36.83 -41.81 -77.37
N MET A 233 -37.54 -40.81 -77.93
CA MET A 233 -37.46 -39.42 -77.47
C MET A 233 -37.90 -39.29 -76.02
N LYS A 234 -39.04 -39.89 -75.64
CA LYS A 234 -39.55 -39.86 -74.27
C LYS A 234 -38.55 -40.50 -73.31
N ASP A 235 -38.05 -41.67 -73.65
CA ASP A 235 -37.13 -42.43 -72.79
C ASP A 235 -35.79 -41.69 -72.63
N ASN A 236 -35.29 -41.01 -73.67
CA ASN A 236 -34.13 -40.12 -73.57
C ASN A 236 -34.39 -38.89 -72.69
N PHE A 237 -35.55 -38.24 -72.81
CA PHE A 237 -35.91 -37.12 -71.94
C PHE A 237 -36.04 -37.58 -70.47
N GLU A 238 -36.67 -38.72 -70.21
CA GLU A 238 -36.76 -39.30 -68.86
C GLU A 238 -35.39 -39.66 -68.29
N ALA A 239 -34.47 -40.21 -69.11
CA ALA A 239 -33.10 -40.50 -68.71
C ALA A 239 -32.31 -39.21 -68.38
N ASN A 240 -32.31 -38.24 -69.28
CA ASN A 240 -31.61 -36.95 -69.06
C ASN A 240 -32.20 -36.18 -67.88
N MET A 241 -33.51 -36.27 -67.66
CA MET A 241 -34.17 -35.68 -66.50
C MET A 241 -33.65 -36.31 -65.21
N SER A 242 -33.57 -37.64 -65.17
CA SER A 242 -33.02 -38.37 -64.03
C SER A 242 -31.55 -38.02 -63.78
N ASP A 243 -30.75 -37.85 -64.83
CA ASP A 243 -29.34 -37.51 -64.72
C ASP A 243 -29.14 -36.05 -64.28
N ALA A 244 -29.92 -35.10 -64.82
CA ALA A 244 -29.91 -33.71 -64.37
C ALA A 244 -30.33 -33.60 -62.90
N GLN A 245 -31.35 -34.34 -62.45
CA GLN A 245 -31.74 -34.40 -61.04
C GLN A 245 -30.63 -34.97 -60.14
N LYS A 246 -29.88 -35.97 -60.61
CA LYS A 246 -28.73 -36.52 -59.86
C LYS A 246 -27.59 -35.49 -59.78
N GLU A 247 -27.28 -34.82 -60.89
CA GLU A 247 -26.25 -33.79 -60.93
C GLU A 247 -26.62 -32.62 -60.00
N GLU A 248 -27.88 -32.18 -60.02
CA GLU A 248 -28.38 -31.14 -59.13
C GLU A 248 -28.26 -31.55 -57.65
N LEU A 249 -28.62 -32.80 -57.31
CA LEU A 249 -28.44 -33.30 -55.96
C LEU A 249 -26.96 -33.32 -55.55
N GLN A 250 -26.04 -33.61 -56.47
CA GLN A 250 -24.61 -33.58 -56.21
C GLN A 250 -24.12 -32.13 -56.00
N LYS A 251 -24.54 -31.18 -56.84
CA LYS A 251 -24.22 -29.75 -56.69
C LYS A 251 -24.76 -29.19 -55.38
N GLN A 252 -26.00 -29.54 -55.01
CA GLN A 252 -26.60 -29.15 -53.74
C GLN A 252 -25.77 -29.68 -52.55
N LYS A 253 -25.39 -30.96 -52.56
CA LYS A 253 -24.54 -31.54 -51.51
C LYS A 253 -23.18 -30.86 -51.43
N ALA A 254 -22.50 -30.66 -52.56
CA ALA A 254 -21.21 -30.00 -52.60
C ALA A 254 -21.29 -28.55 -52.06
N TYR A 255 -22.37 -27.83 -52.38
CA TYR A 255 -22.62 -26.50 -51.83
C TYR A 255 -22.89 -26.53 -50.32
N GLU A 256 -23.71 -27.47 -49.84
CA GLU A 256 -23.98 -27.63 -48.39
C GLU A 256 -22.69 -27.94 -47.61
N GLU A 257 -21.83 -28.79 -48.15
CA GLU A 257 -20.51 -29.09 -47.57
C GLU A 257 -19.59 -27.86 -47.56
N LEU A 258 -19.51 -27.12 -48.68
CA LEU A 258 -18.73 -25.87 -48.76
C LEU A 258 -19.25 -24.82 -47.77
N LYS A 259 -20.57 -24.66 -47.69
CA LYS A 259 -21.23 -23.73 -46.78
C LYS A 259 -20.91 -24.09 -45.33
N ALA A 260 -21.08 -25.36 -44.95
CA ALA A 260 -20.77 -25.83 -43.61
C ALA A 260 -19.29 -25.62 -43.25
N ALA A 261 -18.38 -25.92 -44.18
CA ALA A 261 -16.95 -25.69 -43.98
C ALA A 261 -16.63 -24.19 -43.79
N LYS A 262 -17.22 -23.31 -44.60
CA LYS A 262 -17.01 -21.85 -44.49
C LYS A 262 -17.63 -21.26 -43.24
N GLU A 263 -18.81 -21.70 -42.84
CA GLU A 263 -19.43 -21.29 -41.58
C GLU A 263 -18.59 -21.74 -40.37
N ALA A 264 -18.03 -22.96 -40.40
CA ALA A 264 -17.11 -23.43 -39.37
C ALA A 264 -15.83 -22.59 -39.32
N GLU A 265 -15.24 -22.26 -40.48
CA GLU A 265 -14.05 -21.39 -40.59
C GLU A 265 -14.33 -19.97 -40.05
N ILE A 266 -15.48 -19.38 -40.38
CA ILE A 266 -15.91 -18.07 -39.87
C ILE A 266 -16.08 -18.10 -38.35
N ASN A 267 -16.74 -19.13 -37.81
CA ASN A 267 -16.96 -19.26 -36.38
C ASN A 267 -15.65 -19.46 -35.61
N ALA A 268 -14.77 -20.34 -36.10
CA ALA A 268 -13.44 -20.54 -35.52
C ALA A 268 -12.61 -19.26 -35.57
N GLY A 269 -12.66 -18.51 -36.67
CA GLY A 269 -12.01 -17.20 -36.78
C GLY A 269 -12.53 -16.19 -35.76
N ARG A 270 -13.86 -16.13 -35.56
CA ARG A 270 -14.49 -15.25 -34.56
C ARG A 270 -14.07 -15.61 -33.14
N GLU A 271 -14.04 -16.89 -32.79
CA GLU A 271 -13.59 -17.36 -31.47
C GLU A 271 -12.12 -17.01 -31.21
N GLN A 272 -11.24 -17.23 -32.20
CA GLN A 272 -9.83 -16.85 -32.10
C GLN A 272 -9.66 -15.33 -31.93
N MET A 273 -10.42 -14.53 -32.68
CA MET A 273 -10.42 -13.08 -32.56
C MET A 273 -10.88 -12.62 -31.18
N GLU A 274 -11.95 -13.21 -30.64
CA GLU A 274 -12.46 -12.90 -29.29
C GLU A 274 -11.42 -13.23 -28.21
N GLN A 275 -10.84 -14.44 -28.24
CA GLN A 275 -9.78 -14.85 -27.32
C GLN A 275 -8.58 -13.90 -27.37
N LYS A 276 -8.13 -13.53 -28.58
CA LYS A 276 -7.03 -12.57 -28.74
C LYS A 276 -7.39 -11.17 -28.25
N THR A 277 -8.65 -10.75 -28.40
CA THR A 277 -9.14 -9.46 -27.89
C THR A 277 -9.11 -9.44 -26.36
N VAL A 278 -9.52 -10.52 -25.71
CA VAL A 278 -9.41 -10.67 -24.24
C VAL A 278 -7.95 -10.64 -23.81
N ASN A 279 -7.08 -11.40 -24.47
CA ASN A 279 -5.64 -11.42 -24.17
C ASN A 279 -5.00 -10.05 -24.39
N LEU A 280 -5.44 -9.27 -25.38
CA LEU A 280 -4.97 -7.92 -25.63
C LEU A 280 -5.38 -6.98 -24.48
N ALA A 281 -6.61 -7.10 -23.99
CA ALA A 281 -7.08 -6.32 -22.85
C ALA A 281 -6.27 -6.62 -21.58
N ASP A 282 -6.09 -7.90 -21.23
CA ASP A 282 -5.26 -8.34 -20.09
C ASP A 282 -3.80 -7.88 -20.23
N THR A 283 -3.23 -7.97 -21.44
CA THR A 283 -1.86 -7.49 -21.71
C THR A 283 -1.75 -5.97 -21.52
N LYS A 284 -2.76 -5.20 -21.95
CA LYS A 284 -2.79 -3.74 -21.79
C LYS A 284 -2.99 -3.32 -20.34
N GLU A 285 -3.80 -4.05 -19.57
CA GLU A 285 -3.95 -3.86 -18.13
C GLU A 285 -2.61 -4.07 -17.41
N LYS A 286 -1.94 -5.21 -17.67
CA LYS A 286 -0.60 -5.50 -17.14
C LYS A 286 0.44 -4.45 -17.53
N LEU A 287 0.38 -3.95 -18.77
CA LEU A 287 1.25 -2.86 -19.23
C LEU A 287 1.02 -1.57 -18.44
N ALA A 288 -0.24 -1.20 -18.20
CA ALA A 288 -0.58 -0.02 -17.42
C ALA A 288 -0.13 -0.17 -15.96
N GLN A 289 -0.38 -1.34 -15.35
CA GLN A 289 0.06 -1.65 -14.00
C GLN A 289 1.59 -1.59 -13.88
N ALA A 290 2.33 -2.22 -14.81
CA ALA A 290 3.79 -2.17 -14.79
C ALA A 290 4.36 -0.76 -14.95
N LYS A 291 3.68 0.11 -15.72
CA LYS A 291 4.03 1.53 -15.86
C LYS A 291 3.77 2.34 -14.59
N GLN A 292 2.70 2.04 -13.86
CA GLN A 292 2.46 2.67 -12.56
C GLN A 292 3.47 2.18 -11.53
N ASP A 293 3.65 0.86 -11.42
CA ASP A 293 4.59 0.24 -10.48
C ASP A 293 6.01 0.78 -10.62
N ILE A 294 6.48 1.04 -11.85
CA ILE A 294 7.84 1.55 -12.08
C ILE A 294 7.99 3.01 -11.62
N GLU A 295 6.94 3.82 -11.74
CA GLU A 295 6.94 5.20 -11.23
C GLU A 295 6.94 5.20 -9.69
N ASP A 296 6.07 4.40 -9.07
CA ASP A 296 6.01 4.24 -7.61
C ASP A 296 7.32 3.70 -7.03
N THR A 297 7.94 2.73 -7.72
CA THR A 297 9.24 2.18 -7.32
C THR A 297 10.36 3.22 -7.44
N ARG A 298 10.37 4.05 -8.50
CA ARG A 298 11.35 5.13 -8.66
C ARG A 298 11.20 6.21 -7.60
N ASN A 299 9.97 6.57 -7.25
CA ASN A 299 9.69 7.52 -6.18
C ASN A 299 10.19 7.00 -4.83
N SER A 300 9.90 5.72 -4.53
CA SER A 300 10.35 5.06 -3.30
C SER A 300 11.88 4.95 -3.24
N LEU A 301 12.53 4.56 -4.35
CA LEU A 301 13.99 4.52 -4.47
C LEU A 301 14.62 5.89 -4.18
N GLY A 302 14.07 6.96 -4.75
CA GLY A 302 14.55 8.32 -4.51
C GLY A 302 14.41 8.74 -3.04
N ALA A 303 13.30 8.38 -2.38
CA ALA A 303 13.10 8.62 -0.96
C ALA A 303 14.09 7.84 -0.09
N ASP A 304 14.32 6.55 -0.39
CA ASP A 304 15.27 5.70 0.33
C ASP A 304 16.72 6.16 0.15
N GLN A 305 17.10 6.60 -1.04
CA GLN A 305 18.43 7.18 -1.31
C GLN A 305 18.65 8.46 -0.49
N ARG A 306 17.67 9.36 -0.44
CA ARG A 306 17.74 10.59 0.39
C ARG A 306 17.84 10.24 1.86
N TYR A 307 16.98 9.35 2.35
CA TYR A 307 17.02 8.89 3.74
C TYR A 307 18.38 8.29 4.10
N LEU A 308 18.97 7.48 3.21
CA LEU A 308 20.27 6.88 3.45
C LEU A 308 21.40 7.92 3.48
N MET A 309 21.32 9.00 2.69
CA MET A 309 22.28 10.12 2.79
C MET A 309 22.12 10.89 4.09
N ASP A 310 20.89 11.21 4.50
CA ASP A 310 20.62 11.91 5.75
C ASP A 310 21.04 11.07 6.96
N LEU A 311 20.80 9.76 6.90
CA LEU A 311 21.25 8.80 7.90
C LEU A 311 22.78 8.81 8.01
N LYS A 312 23.50 8.90 6.88
CA LYS A 312 24.97 9.04 6.87
C LYS A 312 25.45 10.21 7.69
N VAL A 313 24.91 11.39 7.40
CA VAL A 313 25.30 12.61 8.09
C VAL A 313 24.96 12.53 9.57
N LYS A 314 23.74 12.10 9.93
CA LYS A 314 23.29 12.03 11.32
C LYS A 314 24.12 11.06 12.17
N CYS A 315 24.39 9.87 11.66
CA CYS A 315 25.19 8.88 12.40
C CYS A 315 26.64 9.36 12.56
N GLN A 316 27.25 9.96 11.53
CA GLN A 316 28.61 10.53 11.63
C GLN A 316 28.70 11.69 12.62
N GLN A 317 27.71 12.59 12.61
CA GLN A 317 27.64 13.70 13.58
C GLN A 317 27.48 13.19 15.01
N THR A 318 26.62 12.20 15.20
CA THR A 318 26.41 11.56 16.50
C THR A 318 27.70 10.94 17.04
N ASP A 319 28.46 10.22 16.20
CA ASP A 319 29.72 9.60 16.59
C ASP A 319 30.74 10.65 17.03
N GLU A 320 30.86 11.76 16.28
CA GLU A 320 31.75 12.86 16.64
C GLU A 320 31.32 13.53 17.95
N GLU A 321 30.03 13.85 18.09
CA GLU A 321 29.50 14.45 19.32
C GLU A 321 29.70 13.55 20.54
N TRP A 322 29.48 12.24 20.41
CA TRP A 322 29.70 11.29 21.50
C TRP A 322 31.18 11.24 21.90
N ASN A 323 32.10 11.18 20.92
CA ASN A 323 33.54 11.21 21.19
C ASN A 323 33.96 12.50 21.92
N GLN A 324 33.44 13.66 21.51
CA GLN A 324 33.68 14.92 22.20
C GLN A 324 33.11 14.90 23.62
N ARG A 325 31.87 14.44 23.82
CA ARG A 325 31.25 14.34 25.16
C ARG A 325 32.02 13.42 26.09
N GLN A 326 32.46 12.25 25.62
CA GLN A 326 33.27 11.32 26.43
C GLN A 326 34.58 11.97 26.86
N LYS A 327 35.24 12.69 25.95
CA LYS A 327 36.49 13.40 26.24
C LYS A 327 36.28 14.51 27.28
N THR A 328 35.32 15.40 27.06
CA THR A 328 35.01 16.51 28.00
C THR A 328 34.61 15.98 29.38
N ARG A 329 33.76 14.95 29.43
CA ARG A 329 33.35 14.31 30.70
C ARG A 329 34.54 13.68 31.44
N GLN A 330 35.48 13.07 30.72
CA GLN A 330 36.69 12.50 31.31
C GLN A 330 37.63 13.59 31.87
N GLU A 331 37.76 14.72 31.17
CA GLU A 331 38.48 15.90 31.64
C GLU A 331 37.80 16.51 32.89
N GLU A 332 36.48 16.58 32.94
CA GLU A 332 35.69 17.06 34.08
C GLU A 332 35.87 16.17 35.32
N LEU A 333 35.74 14.85 35.14
CA LEU A 333 35.94 13.87 36.21
C LEU A 333 37.34 13.97 36.82
N GLN A 334 38.36 14.26 36.00
CA GLN A 334 39.72 14.51 36.47
C GLN A 334 39.81 15.81 37.28
N ALA A 335 39.23 16.90 36.80
CA ALA A 335 39.23 18.19 37.50
C ALA A 335 38.50 18.11 38.85
N VAL A 336 37.31 17.49 38.89
CA VAL A 336 36.53 17.28 40.12
C VAL A 336 37.29 16.36 41.09
N THR A 337 37.92 15.28 40.60
CA THR A 337 38.72 14.37 41.44
C THR A 337 39.94 15.08 42.04
N GLN A 338 40.63 15.91 41.26
CA GLN A 338 41.76 16.71 41.74
C GLN A 338 41.32 17.75 42.78
N ALA A 339 40.18 18.42 42.56
CA ALA A 339 39.62 19.37 43.53
C ALA A 339 39.24 18.68 44.85
N ILE A 340 38.64 17.49 44.79
CA ILE A 340 38.37 16.66 45.98
C ILE A 340 39.69 16.35 46.70
N ALA A 341 40.72 15.89 45.97
CA ALA A 341 42.01 15.53 46.57
C ALA A 341 42.69 16.71 47.28
N ILE A 342 42.62 17.93 46.73
CA ILE A 342 43.14 19.15 47.37
C ILE A 342 42.37 19.48 48.65
N LEU A 343 41.04 19.38 48.63
CA LEU A 343 40.18 19.76 49.76
C LEU A 343 40.08 18.68 50.84
N SER A 344 40.47 17.44 50.54
CA SER A 344 40.33 16.29 51.45
C SER A 344 41.66 15.62 51.81
N ASN A 345 42.82 16.21 51.48
CA ASN A 345 44.09 15.68 51.97
C ASN A 345 44.23 15.92 53.49
N ASP A 346 45.08 15.13 54.15
CA ASP A 346 45.19 15.14 55.61
C ASP A 346 45.65 16.50 56.14
N ASP A 347 46.60 17.15 55.46
CA ASP A 347 47.10 18.50 55.80
C ASP A 347 45.99 19.57 55.70
N ALA A 348 45.15 19.49 54.68
CA ALA A 348 43.99 20.36 54.50
C ALA A 348 42.95 20.08 55.58
N HIS A 349 42.71 18.81 55.91
CA HIS A 349 41.75 18.43 56.95
C HIS A 349 42.17 18.96 58.32
N ASP A 350 43.47 18.94 58.63
CA ASP A 350 44.04 19.52 59.85
C ASP A 350 43.97 21.05 59.84
N THR A 351 44.35 21.68 58.73
CA THR A 351 44.30 23.14 58.53
C THR A 351 42.86 23.67 58.64
N PHE A 352 41.88 22.98 58.06
CA PHE A 352 40.46 23.34 58.18
C PHE A 352 39.92 23.07 59.59
N THR A 353 40.40 22.02 60.26
CA THR A 353 40.02 21.73 61.65
C THR A 353 40.52 22.83 62.60
N SER A 354 41.77 23.26 62.45
CA SER A 354 42.35 24.33 63.28
C SER A 354 41.73 25.70 62.98
N THR A 355 41.40 25.96 61.72
CA THR A 355 40.83 27.23 61.25
C THR A 355 39.36 27.40 61.63
N PHE A 356 38.55 26.36 61.46
CA PHE A 356 37.09 26.43 61.64
C PHE A 356 36.58 25.85 62.96
N ASN A 357 37.43 25.20 63.76
CA ASN A 357 37.05 24.66 65.06
C ASN A 357 38.14 24.85 66.14
N PRO A 358 38.40 26.09 66.58
CA PRO A 358 39.30 26.34 67.70
C PRO A 358 38.58 25.91 69.00
N SER A 359 38.76 24.65 69.39
CA SER A 359 38.42 24.04 70.70
C SER A 359 37.65 24.94 71.69
N LEU A 360 36.31 24.93 71.57
CA LEU A 360 35.37 25.47 72.56
C LEU A 360 34.52 24.32 73.14
N MET A 361 35.17 23.45 73.92
CA MET A 361 34.49 22.49 74.79
C MET A 361 33.86 23.25 75.95
N GLN A 362 32.63 23.74 75.76
CA GLN A 362 31.77 24.22 76.86
C GLN A 362 30.53 23.34 76.92
N VAL A 363 30.59 22.30 77.75
CA VAL A 363 29.43 21.49 78.11
C VAL A 363 28.53 22.32 79.03
N ARG A 364 27.31 22.64 78.59
CA ARG A 364 26.22 23.09 79.47
C ARG A 364 25.00 22.21 79.25
N VAL A 365 24.64 21.48 80.30
CA VAL A 365 23.48 20.59 80.42
C VAL A 365 22.26 21.43 80.81
N HIS A 366 21.16 21.38 80.05
CA HIS A 366 19.84 21.81 80.55
C HIS A 366 18.68 20.95 79.99
N SER A 367 18.22 20.04 80.85
CA SER A 367 16.84 19.58 81.14
C SER A 367 15.75 19.50 80.04
N LEU A 368 15.26 18.26 79.89
CA LEU A 368 14.00 17.79 79.30
C LEU A 368 12.73 18.34 80.00
N ARG A 369 11.73 18.87 79.27
CA ARG A 369 10.27 18.80 79.62
C ARG A 369 9.31 19.42 78.57
N ARG A 370 8.55 18.54 77.85
CA ARG A 370 7.12 18.61 77.41
C ARG A 370 6.92 17.72 76.16
N MET A 371 6.42 16.49 76.30
CA MET A 371 5.00 16.01 76.14
C MET A 371 4.42 16.32 74.74
N ARG A 372 4.14 15.38 73.82
CA ARG A 372 3.42 14.07 73.80
C ARG A 372 1.88 14.21 73.75
N ASP A 373 1.31 13.54 72.74
CA ASP A 373 -0.11 13.18 72.45
C ASP A 373 -1.02 14.16 71.68
N LEU A 374 -1.47 13.76 70.47
CA LEU A 374 -2.81 13.15 70.24
C LEU A 374 -3.09 12.96 68.73
N SER A 375 -3.17 11.69 68.32
CA SER A 375 -3.63 11.22 67.01
C SER A 375 -4.79 10.25 67.19
N GLY A 376 -5.94 10.50 66.55
CA GLY A 376 -6.90 9.46 66.13
C GLY A 376 -8.35 9.49 66.69
N ARG A 377 -9.33 9.69 65.78
CA ARG A 377 -10.76 9.23 65.73
C ARG A 377 -11.67 10.34 65.17
N SER A 378 -12.66 10.13 64.31
CA SER A 378 -13.24 8.93 63.70
C SER A 378 -14.12 9.34 62.51
N VAL A 379 -13.95 8.64 61.38
CA VAL A 379 -14.97 8.49 60.35
C VAL A 379 -16.10 7.65 60.96
N ARG A 380 -17.21 8.29 61.36
CA ARG A 380 -18.54 7.67 61.63
C ARG A 380 -19.56 8.69 62.18
N ASP A 381 -19.71 9.84 61.54
CA ASP A 381 -20.82 10.79 61.81
C ASP A 381 -21.49 11.29 60.53
N ALA A 382 -21.61 10.39 59.55
CA ALA A 382 -22.64 10.49 58.53
C ALA A 382 -23.85 9.68 59.01
N ALA A 383 -24.98 10.36 59.27
CA ALA A 383 -26.37 9.89 59.12
C ALA A 383 -27.31 10.36 60.24
N ALA A 384 -27.64 11.65 60.32
CA ALA A 384 -28.86 12.10 61.01
C ALA A 384 -29.32 13.55 60.69
N SER A 385 -29.01 14.13 59.52
CA SER A 385 -29.50 15.50 59.21
C SER A 385 -30.01 15.73 57.79
N LEU A 386 -30.32 14.65 57.07
CA LEU A 386 -31.20 14.69 55.91
C LEU A 386 -32.46 13.87 56.24
N ILE A 387 -33.47 14.54 56.82
CA ILE A 387 -34.93 14.31 56.63
C ILE A 387 -35.62 15.48 57.32
N ARG A 388 -35.87 16.56 56.56
CA ARG A 388 -37.07 17.42 56.62
C ARG A 388 -36.96 18.65 55.72
N ARG A 389 -36.54 18.45 54.48
CA ARG A 389 -37.08 19.23 53.34
C ARG A 389 -37.31 18.29 52.16
N ALA A 390 -38.18 17.31 52.40
CA ALA A 390 -39.10 16.84 51.38
C ALA A 390 -40.34 17.73 51.46
N ALA A 391 -40.79 18.28 50.34
CA ALA A 391 -42.13 18.00 49.82
C ALA A 391 -42.45 18.86 48.59
N GLY A 392 -42.74 18.14 47.49
CA GLY A 392 -43.72 18.52 46.47
C GLY A 392 -43.13 18.76 45.08
N ASN A 393 -43.52 18.07 44.00
CA ASN A 393 -44.47 16.97 43.74
C ASN A 393 -44.27 16.55 42.26
N SER A 394 -44.02 15.26 41.94
CA SER A 394 -44.96 14.26 41.39
C SER A 394 -45.04 14.24 39.83
N THR A 395 -44.45 13.26 39.13
CA THR A 395 -45.06 12.03 38.51
C THR A 395 -45.96 12.32 37.26
N ALA A 396 -46.02 11.57 36.14
CA ALA A 396 -45.70 10.16 35.85
C ALA A 396 -45.82 9.84 34.31
N LEU A 397 -45.13 8.77 33.88
CA LEU A 397 -45.56 7.66 32.98
C LEU A 397 -45.58 7.74 31.41
N HIS A 398 -44.77 6.82 30.84
CA HIS A 398 -44.62 6.17 29.50
C HIS A 398 -45.94 5.58 28.89
N PRO A 399 -46.06 5.04 27.63
CA PRO A 399 -45.15 4.04 26.97
C PRO A 399 -45.14 3.81 25.40
N LYS A 400 -44.13 3.04 24.91
CA LYS A 400 -44.09 1.94 23.87
C LYS A 400 -44.81 2.10 22.49
N GLU A 401 -44.45 1.55 21.31
CA GLU A 401 -43.69 0.37 20.82
C GLU A 401 -43.72 0.29 19.26
N LEU A 402 -42.91 -0.61 18.64
CA LEU A 402 -43.05 -1.32 17.31
C LEU A 402 -42.79 -0.59 15.96
N LEU A 403 -42.44 -1.20 14.81
CA LEU A 403 -41.68 -2.39 14.34
C LEU A 403 -41.83 -2.43 12.77
N ALA A 404 -40.70 -2.56 12.05
CA ALA A 404 -40.39 -3.16 10.72
C ALA A 404 -41.41 -3.42 9.53
N ILE A 405 -40.81 -3.61 8.33
CA ILE A 405 -41.25 -4.34 7.07
C ILE A 405 -41.93 -3.48 5.97
N ALA A 406 -41.79 -3.66 4.64
CA ALA A 406 -40.79 -4.19 3.69
C ALA A 406 -41.26 -3.82 2.25
N THR A 407 -40.29 -3.75 1.33
CA THR A 407 -40.23 -3.85 -0.15
C THR A 407 -41.51 -4.11 -1.01
N SER A 408 -41.68 -3.35 -2.12
CA SER A 408 -41.46 -3.78 -3.53
C SER A 408 -42.22 -2.95 -4.62
N MET A 409 -41.44 -2.51 -5.63
CA MET A 409 -41.64 -2.29 -7.10
C MET A 409 -43.06 -2.16 -7.72
N GLY A 410 -43.34 -1.36 -8.77
CA GLY A 410 -42.53 -0.59 -9.74
C GLY A 410 -43.39 0.07 -10.85
N GLY A 411 -42.75 0.80 -11.79
CA GLY A 411 -43.35 1.28 -13.06
C GLY A 411 -42.87 2.68 -13.51
N ASP A 412 -42.16 2.75 -14.64
CA ASP A 412 -41.26 3.86 -15.06
C ASP A 412 -41.76 4.65 -16.29
N PRO A 413 -41.87 6.00 -16.22
CA PRO A 413 -42.06 6.86 -17.39
C PRO A 413 -40.81 7.65 -17.84
N PHE A 414 -39.64 7.45 -17.20
CA PHE A 414 -38.52 8.42 -17.24
C PHE A 414 -37.20 7.91 -17.83
N LYS A 415 -37.22 6.96 -18.77
CA LYS A 415 -36.01 6.32 -19.34
C LYS A 415 -34.91 7.28 -19.86
N LYS A 416 -35.27 8.45 -20.38
CA LYS A 416 -34.31 9.50 -20.81
C LYS A 416 -33.78 10.34 -19.65
N VAL A 417 -34.63 10.63 -18.67
CA VAL A 417 -34.25 11.31 -17.44
C VAL A 417 -33.38 10.39 -16.58
N LYS A 418 -33.63 9.07 -16.57
CA LYS A 418 -32.75 8.06 -15.96
C LYS A 418 -31.37 8.06 -16.57
N LYS A 419 -31.21 8.11 -17.89
CA LYS A 419 -29.89 8.19 -18.52
C LYS A 419 -29.14 9.51 -18.19
N ALA A 420 -29.86 10.62 -18.07
CA ALA A 420 -29.29 11.89 -17.61
C ALA A 420 -28.95 11.86 -16.10
N ILE A 421 -29.80 11.20 -15.31
CA ILE A 421 -29.57 10.93 -13.88
C ILE A 421 -28.42 9.95 -13.71
N ASP A 422 -28.24 8.92 -14.54
CA ASP A 422 -27.15 7.94 -14.44
C ASP A 422 -25.81 8.60 -14.75
N ASN A 423 -25.73 9.44 -15.79
CA ASN A 423 -24.55 10.25 -16.06
C ASN A 423 -24.27 11.26 -14.94
N MET A 424 -25.31 11.90 -14.39
CA MET A 424 -25.17 12.82 -13.27
C MET A 424 -24.87 12.08 -11.97
N VAL A 425 -25.33 10.84 -11.79
CA VAL A 425 -25.03 9.97 -10.65
C VAL A 425 -23.62 9.43 -10.77
N GLU A 426 -23.12 9.14 -11.97
CA GLU A 426 -21.72 8.78 -12.23
C GLU A 426 -20.79 9.97 -11.95
N GLN A 427 -21.15 11.18 -12.40
CA GLN A 427 -20.44 12.40 -12.04
C GLN A 427 -20.54 12.70 -10.54
N LEU A 428 -21.71 12.61 -9.93
CA LEU A 428 -21.92 12.82 -8.50
C LEU A 428 -21.27 11.73 -7.64
N THR A 429 -21.11 10.49 -8.13
CA THR A 429 -20.38 9.44 -7.41
C THR A 429 -18.88 9.63 -7.51
N LYS A 430 -18.39 10.14 -8.65
CA LYS A 430 -17.00 10.57 -8.79
C LYS A 430 -16.69 11.80 -7.93
N GLU A 431 -17.51 12.84 -8.01
CA GLU A 431 -17.42 14.03 -7.15
C GLU A 431 -17.55 13.65 -5.68
N LYS A 432 -18.47 12.75 -5.32
CA LYS A 432 -18.60 12.23 -3.95
C LYS A 432 -17.35 11.46 -3.53
N GLN A 433 -16.72 10.68 -4.40
CA GLN A 433 -15.49 9.97 -4.08
C GLN A 433 -14.32 10.94 -3.91
N ASP A 434 -14.24 11.98 -4.74
CA ASP A 434 -13.24 13.05 -4.65
C ASP A 434 -13.47 13.91 -3.39
N GLU A 435 -14.72 14.21 -3.03
CA GLU A 435 -15.09 14.88 -1.77
C GLU A 435 -14.84 13.99 -0.55
N ILE A 436 -15.10 12.67 -0.64
CA ILE A 436 -14.79 11.72 0.43
C ILE A 436 -13.27 11.66 0.63
N THR A 437 -12.48 11.54 -0.44
CA THR A 437 -11.01 11.50 -0.33
C THR A 437 -10.46 12.82 0.19
N HIS A 438 -10.98 13.96 -0.28
CA HIS A 438 -10.58 15.28 0.23
C HIS A 438 -11.00 15.50 1.69
N ARG A 439 -12.20 15.06 2.08
CA ARG A 439 -12.67 15.10 3.47
C ARG A 439 -11.83 14.20 4.36
N ASP A 440 -11.55 12.97 3.95
CA ASP A 440 -10.76 12.02 4.73
C ASP A 440 -9.32 12.51 4.88
N TRP A 441 -8.76 13.13 3.84
CA TRP A 441 -7.50 13.88 3.92
C TRP A 441 -7.57 15.04 4.91
N CYS A 442 -8.60 15.89 4.83
CA CYS A 442 -8.78 17.03 5.72
C CYS A 442 -8.95 16.59 7.19
N ILE A 443 -9.72 15.53 7.45
CA ILE A 443 -9.88 14.93 8.78
C ILE A 443 -8.55 14.36 9.27
N SER A 444 -7.80 13.66 8.42
CA SER A 444 -6.49 13.12 8.78
C SER A 444 -5.49 14.22 9.13
N GLU A 445 -5.43 15.28 8.34
CA GLU A 445 -4.57 16.44 8.59
C GLU A 445 -4.98 17.20 9.84
N LEU A 446 -6.28 17.44 10.05
CA LEU A 446 -6.78 18.08 11.27
C LEU A 446 -6.47 17.24 12.52
N ASN A 447 -6.69 15.93 12.49
CA ASN A 447 -6.36 15.03 13.59
C ASN A 447 -4.84 15.01 13.85
N THR A 448 -4.03 15.02 12.80
CA THR A 448 -2.57 15.05 12.92
C THR A 448 -2.11 16.38 13.52
N ASN A 449 -2.65 17.49 13.06
CA ASN A 449 -2.33 18.82 13.56
C ASN A 449 -2.81 18.99 15.01
N GLU A 450 -4.01 18.54 15.36
CA GLU A 450 -4.53 18.55 16.73
C GLU A 450 -3.64 17.69 17.64
N ARG A 451 -3.25 16.49 17.21
CA ARG A 451 -2.31 15.63 17.95
C ARG A 451 -0.94 16.30 18.14
N GLN A 452 -0.39 16.92 17.11
CA GLN A 452 0.89 17.65 17.20
C GLN A 452 0.77 18.85 18.13
N THR A 453 -0.33 19.59 18.05
CA THR A 453 -0.63 20.73 18.92
C THR A 453 -0.76 20.29 20.38
N ASP A 454 -1.44 19.18 20.64
CA ASP A 454 -1.58 18.60 21.99
C ASP A 454 -0.22 18.14 22.55
N ILE A 455 0.60 17.47 21.75
CA ILE A 455 1.96 17.06 22.16
C ILE A 455 2.78 18.30 22.51
N LYS A 456 2.81 19.31 21.63
CA LYS A 456 3.55 20.55 21.86
C LYS A 456 3.02 21.35 23.06
N THR A 457 1.71 21.32 23.30
CA THR A 457 1.09 21.99 24.46
C THR A 457 1.44 21.28 25.77
N ARG A 458 1.49 19.94 25.78
CA ARG A 458 2.00 19.16 26.93
C ARG A 458 3.48 19.42 27.17
N ASP A 459 4.30 19.36 26.13
CA ASP A 459 5.73 19.66 26.22
C ASP A 459 5.98 21.07 26.76
N ARG A 460 5.18 22.06 26.32
CA ARG A 460 5.24 23.42 26.85
C ARG A 460 4.90 23.46 28.34
N GLY A 461 3.85 22.78 28.77
CA GLY A 461 3.48 22.69 30.18
C GLY A 461 4.57 22.05 31.05
N ASP A 462 5.18 20.96 30.58
CA ASP A 462 6.29 20.30 31.27
C ASP A 462 7.53 21.21 31.38
N LEU A 463 7.79 22.01 30.34
CA LEU A 463 8.86 23.02 30.35
C LEU A 463 8.55 24.19 31.28
N GLU A 464 7.32 24.70 31.30
CA GLU A 464 6.88 25.75 32.23
C GLU A 464 7.02 25.31 33.69
N ILE A 465 6.63 24.06 34.03
CA ILE A 465 6.83 23.50 35.38
C ILE A 465 8.32 23.45 35.74
N LYS A 466 9.19 23.03 34.81
CA LYS A 466 10.64 23.03 35.05
C LYS A 466 11.22 24.42 35.25
N ILE A 467 10.74 25.42 34.49
CA ILE A 467 11.14 26.81 34.67
C ILE A 467 10.77 27.27 36.09
N ASP A 468 9.54 27.01 36.53
CA ASP A 468 9.10 27.38 37.88
C ASP A 468 9.91 26.67 38.99
N GLU A 469 10.24 25.39 38.82
CA GLU A 469 11.10 24.63 39.74
C GLU A 469 12.53 25.22 39.81
N LEU A 470 13.09 25.59 38.64
CA LEU A 470 14.40 26.23 38.56
C LEU A 470 14.39 27.64 39.17
N GLU A 471 13.36 28.45 38.93
CA GLU A 471 13.21 29.78 39.54
C GLU A 471 13.11 29.69 41.07
N GLN A 472 12.34 28.74 41.60
CA GLN A 472 12.28 28.48 43.04
C GLN A 472 13.63 28.04 43.61
N SER A 473 14.36 27.21 42.87
CA SER A 473 15.71 26.78 43.25
C SER A 473 16.70 27.96 43.26
N ILE A 474 16.68 28.83 42.24
CA ILE A 474 17.48 30.05 42.17
C ILE A 474 17.15 30.99 43.34
N SER A 475 15.87 31.19 43.64
CA SER A 475 15.43 32.02 44.78
C SER A 475 15.91 31.45 46.12
N THR A 476 15.83 30.13 46.28
CA THR A 476 16.28 29.44 47.50
C THR A 476 17.79 29.55 47.65
N LEU A 477 18.55 29.25 46.61
CA LEU A 477 20.00 29.39 46.57
C LEU A 477 20.44 30.85 46.79
N GLY A 478 19.71 31.83 46.25
CA GLY A 478 19.97 33.26 46.48
C GLY A 478 19.82 33.65 47.95
N LYS A 479 18.75 33.20 48.61
CA LYS A 479 18.58 33.39 50.06
C LYS A 479 19.67 32.68 50.87
N GLU A 480 20.07 31.48 50.46
CA GLU A 480 21.17 30.76 51.10
C GLU A 480 22.49 31.53 50.96
N ILE A 481 22.79 32.11 49.78
CA ILE A 481 23.96 32.97 49.55
C ILE A 481 23.92 34.19 50.49
N GLU A 482 22.79 34.92 50.56
CA GLU A 482 22.67 36.08 51.46
C GLU A 482 22.88 35.69 52.92
N THR A 483 22.32 34.56 53.37
CA THR A 483 22.54 34.06 54.73
C THR A 483 24.00 33.68 54.96
N LEU A 484 24.66 33.02 54.00
CA LEU A 484 26.06 32.67 54.08
C LEU A 484 26.96 33.91 54.09
N GLU A 485 26.65 34.96 53.31
CA GLU A 485 27.38 36.23 53.35
C GLU A 485 27.24 36.95 54.70
N ALA A 486 26.03 36.94 55.27
CA ALA A 486 25.79 37.46 56.61
C ALA A 486 26.55 36.66 57.68
N GLU A 487 26.56 35.32 57.58
CA GLU A 487 27.34 34.43 58.44
C GLU A 487 28.85 34.64 58.26
N ILE A 488 29.34 34.91 57.05
CA ILE A 488 30.75 35.24 56.79
C ILE A 488 31.11 36.57 57.45
N LYS A 489 30.28 37.61 57.29
CA LYS A 489 30.52 38.92 57.92
C LYS A 489 30.51 38.80 59.44
N GLU A 490 29.53 38.10 60.01
CA GLU A 490 29.47 37.84 61.45
C GLU A 490 30.68 37.01 61.91
N SER A 491 31.06 35.97 61.18
CA SER A 491 32.24 35.15 61.47
C SER A 491 33.54 35.97 61.41
N GLN A 492 33.71 36.86 60.44
CA GLN A 492 34.84 37.79 60.36
C GLN A 492 34.87 38.75 61.56
N LEU A 493 33.70 39.24 61.98
CA LEU A 493 33.55 40.09 63.17
C LEU A 493 33.89 39.33 64.44
N GLN A 494 33.46 38.07 64.55
CA GLN A 494 33.81 37.16 65.64
C GLN A 494 35.31 36.81 65.62
N ILE A 495 35.94 36.64 64.46
CA ILE A 495 37.39 36.47 64.31
C ILE A 495 38.13 37.73 64.79
N GLN A 496 37.70 38.92 64.40
CA GLN A 496 38.31 40.18 64.87
C GLN A 496 38.16 40.35 66.39
N ARG A 497 36.98 40.05 66.94
CA ARG A 497 36.70 40.11 68.40
C ARG A 497 37.49 39.05 69.18
N ALA A 498 37.57 37.82 68.68
CA ALA A 498 38.36 36.73 69.27
C ALA A 498 39.87 37.00 69.16
N GLY A 499 40.31 37.58 68.05
CA GLY A 499 41.70 38.01 67.82
C GLY A 499 42.14 39.06 68.83
N ARG A 500 41.26 39.99 69.24
CA ARG A 500 41.54 40.99 70.29
C ARG A 500 41.67 40.40 71.71
N ARG A 501 41.10 39.22 71.97
CA ARG A 501 41.14 38.52 73.27
C ARG A 501 42.31 37.53 73.42
N LYS A 502 43.10 37.33 72.36
CA LYS A 502 44.19 36.35 72.27
C LYS A 502 45.58 37.01 72.40
N THR A 503 46.53 36.30 72.99
CA THR A 503 47.95 36.70 73.09
C THR A 503 48.59 36.83 71.68
N PRO A 504 49.63 37.65 71.48
CA PRO A 504 50.24 37.89 70.15
C PRO A 504 50.60 36.60 69.39
N THR A 505 51.15 35.60 70.09
CA THR A 505 51.54 34.29 69.57
C THR A 505 50.35 33.45 69.07
N SER A 506 49.21 33.47 69.76
CA SER A 506 48.01 32.71 69.33
C SER A 506 47.26 33.39 68.18
N ARG A 507 47.38 34.72 68.04
CA ARG A 507 46.86 35.46 66.88
C ARG A 507 47.63 35.13 65.60
N GLN A 508 48.95 35.01 65.70
CA GLN A 508 49.82 34.71 64.56
C GLN A 508 49.60 33.30 64.02
N ALA A 509 49.35 32.33 64.91
CA ALA A 509 48.95 30.97 64.51
C ALA A 509 47.58 30.93 63.80
N THR A 510 46.56 31.64 64.32
CA THR A 510 45.25 31.70 63.65
C THR A 510 45.31 32.39 62.28
N ILE A 511 46.11 33.44 62.11
CA ILE A 511 46.30 34.10 60.81
C ILE A 511 47.00 33.17 59.82
N ARG A 512 48.03 32.44 60.26
CA ARG A 512 48.75 31.47 59.43
C ARG A 512 47.81 30.37 58.93
N ASP A 513 47.06 29.75 59.84
CA ASP A 513 46.13 28.66 59.51
C ASP A 513 45.01 29.15 58.55
N GLN A 514 44.52 30.39 58.73
CA GLN A 514 43.57 31.02 57.80
C GLN A 514 44.17 31.29 56.41
N GLN A 515 45.42 31.73 56.33
CA GLN A 515 46.12 31.94 55.05
C GLN A 515 46.34 30.61 54.32
N GLU A 516 46.65 29.55 55.06
CA GLU A 516 46.86 28.21 54.53
C GLU A 516 45.54 27.59 54.04
N ALA A 517 44.45 27.77 54.80
CA ALA A 517 43.09 27.39 54.36
C ALA A 517 42.65 28.15 53.10
N GLN A 518 42.91 29.46 53.02
CA GLN A 518 42.62 30.25 51.81
C GLN A 518 43.41 29.75 50.60
N LYS A 519 44.68 29.36 50.80
CA LYS A 519 45.54 28.84 49.73
C LYS A 519 45.01 27.52 49.18
N LEU A 520 44.59 26.60 50.04
CA LEU A 520 44.01 25.30 49.65
C LEU A 520 42.68 25.47 48.90
N ILE A 521 41.80 26.36 49.38
CA ILE A 521 40.54 26.67 48.69
C ILE A 521 40.82 27.32 47.33
N ALA A 522 41.78 28.25 47.26
CA ALA A 522 42.17 28.89 46.00
C ALA A 522 42.75 27.88 44.99
N GLN A 523 43.54 26.90 45.44
CA GLN A 523 44.05 25.83 44.59
C GLN A 523 42.92 24.95 44.02
N ALA A 524 41.95 24.56 44.86
CA ALA A 524 40.80 23.77 44.41
C ALA A 524 39.93 24.55 43.41
N ILE A 525 39.69 25.84 43.67
CA ILE A 525 38.98 26.74 42.74
C ILE A 525 39.77 26.87 41.43
N GLN A 526 41.10 26.99 41.47
CA GLN A 526 41.91 27.14 40.28
C GLN A 526 41.87 25.91 39.38
N VAL A 527 41.87 24.70 39.95
CA VAL A 527 41.71 23.45 39.19
C VAL A 527 40.34 23.37 38.52
N LEU A 528 39.26 23.68 39.24
CA LEU A 528 37.91 23.70 38.68
C LEU A 528 37.77 24.78 37.60
N LYS A 529 38.29 25.99 37.85
CA LYS A 529 38.29 27.08 36.86
C LYS A 529 39.08 26.74 35.61
N ALA A 530 40.23 26.08 35.73
CA ALA A 530 41.03 25.70 34.56
C ALA A 530 40.26 24.77 33.61
N PHE A 531 39.31 23.97 34.10
CA PHE A 531 38.41 23.17 33.28
C PHE A 531 37.24 24.02 32.73
N TYR A 532 36.46 24.67 33.61
CA TYR A 532 35.24 25.37 33.19
C TYR A 532 35.51 26.68 32.41
N GLU A 533 36.64 27.36 32.60
CA GLU A 533 37.05 28.52 31.78
C GLU A 533 37.61 28.09 30.42
N LYS A 534 38.20 26.89 30.32
CA LYS A 534 38.64 26.30 29.03
C LYS A 534 37.44 25.92 28.17
N GLU A 535 36.39 25.37 28.77
CA GLU A 535 35.10 25.11 28.11
C GLU A 535 34.33 26.40 27.80
N ALA A 536 34.39 27.45 28.64
CA ALA A 536 33.72 28.73 28.38
C ALA A 536 34.34 29.58 27.25
N VAL A 537 35.59 29.31 26.87
CA VAL A 537 36.30 30.00 25.76
C VAL A 537 36.35 29.13 24.50
N ALA A 538 36.11 27.83 24.61
CA ALA A 538 35.81 26.99 23.46
C ALA A 538 34.40 27.41 22.96
N PRO A 539 34.24 27.81 21.68
CA PRO A 539 32.89 27.95 21.14
C PRO A 539 32.18 26.62 21.34
N PRO A 540 30.86 26.60 21.63
CA PRO A 540 30.14 25.35 21.65
C PRO A 540 30.39 24.69 20.30
N SER A 541 31.02 23.53 20.31
CA SER A 541 31.48 22.82 19.11
C SER A 541 30.33 22.34 18.20
N GLY A 542 29.08 22.69 18.54
CA GLY A 542 27.90 22.59 17.67
C GLY A 542 27.48 23.88 16.94
N THR A 543 27.94 25.07 17.33
CA THR A 543 27.36 26.34 16.84
C THR A 543 27.86 26.78 15.46
N GLU A 544 29.08 26.41 15.06
CA GLU A 544 29.57 26.74 13.70
C GLU A 544 28.97 25.83 12.61
N LEU A 545 28.46 24.64 12.96
CA LEU A 545 27.85 23.71 11.98
C LEU A 545 26.34 23.94 11.74
N ILE A 546 25.66 24.64 12.66
CA ILE A 546 24.22 24.97 12.53
C ILE A 546 24.00 26.04 11.44
N GLN A 547 24.98 26.93 11.22
CA GLN A 547 24.87 27.97 10.18
C GLN A 547 25.15 27.45 8.76
N ALA A 548 25.88 26.34 8.62
CA ALA A 548 26.07 25.67 7.33
C ALA A 548 24.83 24.87 6.90
N THR A 549 24.04 24.38 7.86
CA THR A 549 22.83 23.58 7.60
C THR A 549 21.58 24.43 7.33
N THR A 550 21.49 25.65 7.88
CA THR A 550 20.35 26.57 7.61
C THR A 550 20.35 27.11 6.18
N ALA A 551 21.50 27.19 5.51
CA ALA A 551 21.59 27.60 4.10
C ALA A 551 21.10 26.53 3.11
N GLN A 552 21.06 25.25 3.50
CA GLN A 552 20.56 24.15 2.66
C GLN A 552 19.09 23.78 2.94
N GLN A 553 18.54 24.12 4.12
CA GLN A 553 17.15 23.80 4.50
C GLN A 553 16.08 24.64 3.79
N GLN A 554 16.43 25.78 3.18
CA GLN A 554 15.45 26.63 2.48
C GLN A 554 15.01 26.11 1.10
N HIS A 555 15.46 24.92 0.66
CA HIS A 555 15.04 24.33 -0.63
C HIS A 555 14.28 22.99 -0.51
N GLN A 556 13.95 22.50 0.69
CA GLN A 556 13.35 21.16 0.87
C GLN A 556 11.92 21.11 1.41
N GLN A 557 11.20 22.23 1.54
CA GLN A 557 9.82 22.25 2.08
C GLN A 557 8.71 21.74 1.15
N GLN A 558 9.03 20.93 0.13
CA GLN A 558 8.02 20.23 -0.66
C GLN A 558 8.41 18.77 -0.83
N GLN A 559 8.02 17.94 0.16
CA GLN A 559 7.59 16.54 0.08
C GLN A 559 7.91 15.83 1.39
N GLU A 560 6.89 15.18 1.96
CA GLU A 560 6.99 14.40 3.20
C GLU A 560 8.13 13.37 3.14
N PRO A 561 8.97 13.28 4.18
CA PRO A 561 9.90 12.16 4.30
C PRO A 561 9.12 10.89 4.62
N ALA A 562 9.38 9.82 3.85
CA ALA A 562 8.89 8.49 4.15
C ALA A 562 9.27 8.11 5.60
N ALA A 563 8.25 7.82 6.41
CA ALA A 563 8.36 7.58 7.84
C ALA A 563 9.22 6.33 8.15
N GLY A 564 10.52 6.53 8.35
CA GLY A 564 11.38 5.59 9.06
C GLY A 564 11.11 5.65 10.58
N PRO A 565 11.32 4.55 11.32
CA PRO A 565 11.13 4.55 12.76
C PRO A 565 12.02 5.61 13.42
N PRO A 566 11.47 6.44 14.34
CA PRO A 566 12.20 7.54 14.95
C PRO A 566 13.43 7.04 15.72
N PRO A 567 14.47 7.89 15.89
CA PRO A 567 15.60 7.54 16.75
C PRO A 567 15.11 7.23 18.18
N PRO A 568 15.85 6.41 18.94
CA PRO A 568 15.47 6.03 20.30
C PRO A 568 15.26 7.27 21.21
N PRO A 569 14.30 7.22 22.16
CA PRO A 569 14.05 8.32 23.10
C PRO A 569 15.32 8.65 23.91
N GLY A 570 15.71 9.92 23.95
CA GLY A 570 16.89 10.41 24.70
C GLY A 570 17.85 11.28 23.89
N PHE A 571 17.78 11.19 22.56
CA PHE A 571 18.57 12.06 21.66
C PHE A 571 17.82 13.36 21.42
N LYS A 572 17.96 14.33 22.33
CA LYS A 572 17.66 15.74 22.01
C LYS A 572 18.94 16.36 21.46
N SER A 573 18.85 17.07 20.34
CA SER A 573 19.89 18.05 20.01
C SER A 573 20.02 18.97 21.22
N TYR A 574 21.23 19.13 21.75
CA TYR A 574 21.49 20.15 22.76
C TYR A 574 21.30 21.52 22.09
N GLU A 575 20.11 22.10 22.25
CA GLU A 575 19.92 23.53 22.09
C GLU A 575 20.58 24.18 23.31
N ASN A 576 21.66 24.92 23.05
CA ASN A 576 22.26 25.82 24.04
C ASN A 576 21.40 27.05 24.25
#